data_AF-A0A1X7IYE9-F1
#
_entry.id   AF-A0A1X7IYE9-F1
#
_cell.length_a   1.000
_cell.length_b   1.000
_cell.length_c   1.000
_cell.angle_alpha   90.00
_cell.angle_beta   90.00
_cell.angle_gamma   90.00
#
_symmetry.space_group_name_H-M   'P 1'
#
loop_
_entity.id
_entity.type
_entity.pdbx_description
1 polymer ?
#
loop_
_entity_poly.entity_id
_entity_poly.type
_entity_poly.pdbx_seq_one_letter_code
_entity_poly.pdbx_strand_id
1 'polypeptide(L)'
;MTAIVAHRGDSSVHRENTLEAIRSAIAAGADTIEIDVRLTGDGEVVLLHDATLQRLWGVDEHLANLTLAEVEKLGGGELRIPLLRDVLNLMHDAAPLLLIDMDSPEPAAAAHRVVAASGSSVRVAWCGHIEAMRVIRRRDAAAEIWMPWAEASAPNALDLAELRPAVVNLPHVFVGRELVAAIHSLGVRVSCWTVDDAEQMAWLLAIGVDSITSNRLALAMCLRDNDGAATVQMIPRARLIARELASWAVEYVRKHHVTSVSTKANPADHVTEIDLAIERVVRGVIGAQFADHCFVGEEFGGEAQADRPCWYLDPVDGTANLANGMPWTSFSLALVINGAPVVGVVADPWRGVIVEAEAGGGAWSNGIRLCLDKADAEAVSAPAIGPAPDPLRGAMVSTELAAHAAWPGMIPMLEALSQRYCTMRIMGSGTLTVAGIALGHGVGAVIGRFGPVDHLAAVLIVREAGGVVLDENGDDTLFPASGGVLAAANRQTAEQLHTLWREAVAR
;
A
#
# COMPACT_ATOMS: atom_id res chain seq x y z
N MET A 1 23.03 3.27 -17.98
CA MET A 1 22.90 3.76 -16.60
C MET A 1 21.49 4.28 -16.45
N THR A 2 20.79 3.90 -15.38
CA THR A 2 19.41 4.33 -15.10
C THR A 2 19.36 5.84 -14.82
N ALA A 3 18.43 6.55 -15.45
CA ALA A 3 18.21 7.96 -15.20
C ALA A 3 17.45 8.19 -13.87
N ILE A 4 17.79 9.25 -13.14
CA ILE A 4 17.07 9.68 -11.94
C ILE A 4 16.22 10.90 -12.27
N VAL A 5 14.93 10.78 -11.98
CA VAL A 5 13.94 11.85 -12.16
C VAL A 5 13.65 12.49 -10.80
N ALA A 6 13.88 13.79 -10.69
CA ALA A 6 13.49 14.58 -9.54
C ALA A 6 11.98 14.84 -9.59
N HIS A 7 11.22 14.17 -8.73
CA HIS A 7 9.75 14.24 -8.72
C HIS A 7 9.27 15.57 -8.16
N ARG A 8 8.60 16.36 -9.00
CA ARG A 8 8.14 17.73 -8.71
C ARG A 8 9.29 18.67 -8.35
N GLY A 9 10.45 18.46 -8.96
CA GLY A 9 11.73 19.04 -8.55
C GLY A 9 12.37 18.29 -7.36
N ASP A 10 13.25 18.95 -6.61
CA ASP A 10 13.83 18.39 -5.38
C ASP A 10 12.87 18.57 -4.19
N SER A 11 11.76 17.82 -4.24
CA SER A 11 10.61 17.94 -3.33
C SER A 11 10.88 17.49 -1.90
N SER A 12 11.99 16.78 -1.64
CA SER A 12 12.43 16.44 -0.28
C SER A 12 13.07 17.61 0.47
N VAL A 13 13.57 18.62 -0.26
CA VAL A 13 14.28 19.78 0.31
C VAL A 13 13.46 21.06 0.17
N HIS A 14 12.75 21.21 -0.94
CA HIS A 14 11.95 22.38 -1.26
C HIS A 14 10.49 22.01 -1.47
N ARG A 15 9.59 23.00 -1.39
CA ARG A 15 8.19 22.79 -1.73
C ARG A 15 8.09 22.29 -3.18
N GLU A 16 7.37 21.19 -3.38
CA GLU A 16 7.11 20.59 -4.69
C GLU A 16 6.61 21.62 -5.71
N ASN A 17 6.94 21.40 -6.99
CA ASN A 17 6.45 22.20 -8.12
C ASN A 17 6.78 23.72 -8.02
N THR A 18 7.86 24.08 -7.32
CA THR A 18 8.37 25.46 -7.25
C THR A 18 9.63 25.66 -8.11
N LEU A 19 9.90 26.91 -8.52
CA LEU A 19 11.15 27.23 -9.24
C LEU A 19 12.40 26.91 -8.41
N GLU A 20 12.29 26.97 -7.07
CA GLU A 20 13.41 26.64 -6.19
C GLU A 20 13.67 25.14 -6.14
N ALA A 21 12.62 24.31 -6.07
CA ALA A 21 12.77 22.85 -6.19
C ALA A 21 13.41 22.46 -7.53
N ILE A 22 13.06 23.14 -8.62
CA ILE A 22 13.66 22.91 -9.94
C ILE A 22 15.12 23.35 -9.97
N ARG A 23 15.46 24.53 -9.43
CA ARG A 23 16.86 24.99 -9.30
C ARG A 23 17.71 24.02 -8.48
N SER A 24 17.20 23.54 -7.35
CA SER A 24 17.88 22.54 -6.53
C SER A 24 18.11 21.24 -7.30
N ALA A 25 17.11 20.74 -8.02
CA ALA A 25 17.25 19.53 -8.85
C ALA A 25 18.30 19.68 -9.97
N ILE A 26 18.36 20.84 -10.63
CA ILE A 26 19.40 21.15 -11.61
C ILE A 26 20.78 21.16 -10.94
N ALA A 27 20.92 21.84 -9.79
CA ALA A 27 22.18 21.95 -9.07
C ALA A 27 22.67 20.60 -8.52
N ALA A 28 21.74 19.74 -8.11
CA ALA A 28 22.02 18.37 -7.66
C ALA A 28 22.46 17.45 -8.80
N GLY A 29 22.14 17.77 -10.06
CA GLY A 29 22.50 16.98 -11.23
C GLY A 29 21.49 15.88 -11.57
N ALA A 30 20.19 16.14 -11.38
CA ALA A 30 19.13 15.24 -11.85
C ALA A 30 19.19 15.07 -13.39
N ASP A 31 18.90 13.87 -13.89
CA ASP A 31 18.87 13.63 -15.35
C ASP A 31 17.58 14.16 -15.99
N THR A 32 16.49 14.10 -15.23
CA THR A 32 15.16 14.55 -15.61
C THR A 32 14.53 15.27 -14.41
N ILE A 33 13.74 16.29 -14.68
CA ILE A 33 12.92 16.99 -13.68
C ILE A 33 11.48 16.82 -14.10
N GLU A 34 10.69 16.19 -13.25
CA GLU A 34 9.25 16.05 -13.44
C GLU A 34 8.53 17.23 -12.78
N ILE A 35 7.48 17.73 -13.44
CA ILE A 35 6.58 18.76 -12.93
C ILE A 35 5.13 18.43 -13.27
N ASP A 36 4.22 18.80 -12.37
CA ASP A 36 2.78 18.69 -12.61
C ASP A 36 2.22 19.99 -13.15
N VAL A 37 1.37 19.93 -14.18
CA VAL A 37 0.69 21.11 -14.70
C VAL A 37 -0.83 21.04 -14.63
N ARG A 38 -1.45 22.17 -14.28
CA ARG A 38 -2.90 22.36 -14.24
C ARG A 38 -3.31 23.69 -14.85
N LEU A 39 -4.62 23.85 -15.06
CA LEU A 39 -5.21 25.08 -15.57
C LEU A 39 -5.86 25.89 -14.46
N THR A 40 -5.62 27.20 -14.48
CA THR A 40 -6.47 28.18 -13.81
C THR A 40 -7.83 28.27 -14.50
N GLY A 41 -8.82 28.90 -13.85
CA GLY A 41 -10.16 29.09 -14.41
C GLY A 41 -10.19 29.95 -15.69
N ASP A 42 -9.19 30.81 -15.89
CA ASP A 42 -8.97 31.58 -17.12
C ASP A 42 -8.03 30.88 -18.13
N GLY A 43 -7.61 29.64 -17.86
CA GLY A 43 -6.93 28.75 -18.81
C GLY A 43 -5.41 28.92 -18.91
N GLU A 44 -4.77 29.57 -17.92
CA GLU A 44 -3.33 29.68 -17.82
C GLU A 44 -2.72 28.40 -17.21
N VAL A 45 -1.53 28.01 -17.69
CA VAL A 45 -0.87 26.77 -17.30
C VAL A 45 0.09 27.01 -16.15
N VAL A 46 -0.25 26.49 -14.98
CA VAL A 46 0.49 26.64 -13.73
C VAL A 46 1.03 25.30 -13.23
N LEU A 47 2.08 25.36 -12.40
CA LEU A 47 2.68 24.20 -11.76
C LEU A 47 1.94 23.85 -10.47
N LEU A 48 1.24 22.72 -10.44
CA LEU A 48 0.48 22.27 -9.27
C LEU A 48 0.08 20.80 -9.39
N HIS A 49 0.41 19.99 -8.38
CA HIS A 49 -0.01 18.58 -8.35
C HIS A 49 -1.49 18.43 -8.00
N ASP A 50 -1.98 19.08 -6.93
CA ASP A 50 -3.36 18.88 -6.45
C ASP A 50 -4.36 19.77 -7.20
N ALA A 51 -5.61 19.33 -7.33
CA ALA A 51 -6.65 20.18 -7.91
C ALA A 51 -7.06 21.34 -6.97
N THR A 52 -6.74 21.21 -5.69
CA THR A 52 -7.01 22.20 -4.63
C THR A 52 -5.72 22.80 -4.08
N LEU A 53 -5.84 23.99 -3.48
CA LEU A 53 -4.71 24.70 -2.88
C LEU A 53 -4.50 24.37 -1.39
N GLN A 54 -5.36 23.49 -0.84
CA GLN A 54 -5.47 23.27 0.60
C GLN A 54 -4.19 22.68 1.22
N ARG A 55 -3.59 21.67 0.59
CA ARG A 55 -2.44 20.95 1.17
C ARG A 55 -1.19 21.83 1.30
N LEU A 56 -0.89 22.63 0.28
CA LEU A 56 0.39 23.36 0.19
C LEU A 56 0.28 24.85 0.49
N TRP A 57 -0.88 25.47 0.24
CA TRP A 57 -1.12 26.89 0.51
C TRP A 57 -2.16 27.14 1.60
N GLY A 58 -2.83 26.10 2.13
CA GLY A 58 -3.82 26.25 3.20
C GLY A 58 -5.08 27.00 2.78
N VAL A 59 -5.34 27.06 1.47
CA VAL A 59 -6.50 27.72 0.88
C VAL A 59 -7.49 26.66 0.41
N ASP A 60 -8.68 26.66 0.99
CA ASP A 60 -9.76 25.72 0.64
C ASP A 60 -10.49 26.18 -0.63
N GLU A 61 -9.74 26.23 -1.74
CA GLU A 61 -10.24 26.59 -3.06
C GLU A 61 -9.72 25.62 -4.11
N HIS A 62 -10.53 25.44 -5.15
CA HIS A 62 -10.16 24.66 -6.33
C HIS A 62 -9.48 25.56 -7.35
N LEU A 63 -8.35 25.12 -7.93
CA LEU A 63 -7.57 25.94 -8.86
C LEU A 63 -8.39 26.40 -10.07
N ALA A 64 -9.26 25.52 -10.60
CA ALA A 64 -10.14 25.82 -11.72
C ALA A 64 -11.15 26.96 -11.45
N ASN A 65 -11.32 27.39 -10.19
CA ASN A 65 -12.19 28.52 -9.83
C ASN A 65 -11.47 29.87 -9.78
N LEU A 66 -10.13 29.87 -9.87
CA LEU A 66 -9.30 31.06 -9.70
C LEU A 66 -8.70 31.51 -11.03
N THR A 67 -8.67 32.82 -11.26
CA THR A 67 -7.91 33.43 -12.36
C THR A 67 -6.41 33.45 -12.07
N LEU A 68 -5.56 33.60 -13.09
CA LEU A 68 -4.13 33.76 -12.86
C LEU A 68 -3.82 34.96 -11.95
N ALA A 69 -4.53 36.07 -12.11
CA ALA A 69 -4.34 37.26 -11.28
C ALA A 69 -4.67 37.03 -9.79
N GLU A 70 -5.54 36.06 -9.47
CA GLU A 70 -5.82 35.63 -8.09
C GLU A 70 -4.75 34.66 -7.59
N VAL A 71 -4.34 33.70 -8.44
CA VAL A 71 -3.28 32.73 -8.15
C VAL A 71 -1.94 33.43 -7.88
N GLU A 72 -1.58 34.46 -8.64
CA GLU A 72 -0.34 35.23 -8.47
C GLU A 72 -0.24 35.98 -7.14
N LYS A 73 -1.37 36.21 -6.46
CA LYS A 73 -1.41 36.83 -5.12
C LYS A 73 -1.09 35.83 -4.00
N LEU A 74 -1.04 34.52 -4.30
CA LEU A 74 -0.82 33.46 -3.34
C LEU A 74 0.68 33.13 -3.19
N GLY A 75 1.08 32.73 -1.97
CA GLY A 75 2.42 32.23 -1.67
C GLY A 75 3.50 33.31 -1.54
N GLY A 76 3.56 34.27 -2.47
CA GLY A 76 4.53 35.37 -2.49
C GLY A 76 6.00 34.93 -2.71
N GLY A 77 6.78 35.77 -3.38
CA GLY A 77 8.22 35.52 -3.60
C GLY A 77 8.48 34.16 -4.26
N GLU A 78 9.29 33.33 -3.58
CA GLU A 78 9.69 31.99 -4.05
C GLU A 78 8.59 30.92 -3.87
N LEU A 79 7.55 31.21 -3.08
CA LEU A 79 6.43 30.28 -2.81
C LEU A 79 5.20 30.56 -3.67
N ARG A 80 5.28 31.52 -4.60
CA ARG A 80 4.25 31.72 -5.62
C ARG A 80 4.07 30.44 -6.44
N ILE A 81 2.86 30.22 -6.93
CA ILE A 81 2.59 29.14 -7.88
C ILE A 81 3.24 29.51 -9.23
N PRO A 82 4.23 28.74 -9.73
CA PRO A 82 4.91 29.08 -10.97
C PRO A 82 4.02 28.85 -12.20
N LEU A 83 4.32 29.56 -13.28
CA LEU A 83 3.75 29.25 -14.59
C LEU A 83 4.68 28.32 -15.34
N LEU A 84 4.13 27.51 -16.27
CA LEU A 84 4.96 26.63 -17.10
C LEU A 84 6.02 27.42 -17.90
N ARG A 85 5.67 28.64 -18.36
CA ARG A 85 6.63 29.53 -19.03
C ARG A 85 7.83 29.91 -18.16
N ASP A 86 7.66 30.00 -16.85
CA ASP A 86 8.75 30.35 -15.93
C ASP A 86 9.77 29.20 -15.84
N VAL A 87 9.28 27.96 -15.89
CA VAL A 87 10.13 26.76 -15.91
C VAL A 87 10.91 26.66 -17.22
N LEU A 88 10.24 26.89 -18.36
CA LEU A 88 10.89 26.86 -19.67
C LEU A 88 12.00 27.92 -19.79
N ASN A 89 11.80 29.09 -19.18
CA ASN A 89 12.82 30.13 -19.09
C ASN A 89 13.97 29.72 -18.17
N LEU A 90 13.66 29.14 -17.00
CA LEU A 90 14.65 28.67 -16.03
C LEU A 90 15.55 27.56 -16.63
N MET A 91 14.96 26.69 -17.44
CA MET A 91 15.63 25.52 -18.00
C MET A 91 16.24 25.74 -19.40
N HIS A 92 16.22 26.96 -19.95
CA HIS A 92 16.60 27.22 -21.35
C HIS A 92 17.95 26.62 -21.78
N ASP A 93 18.94 26.66 -20.88
CA ASP A 93 20.29 26.12 -21.05
C ASP A 93 20.60 24.95 -20.10
N ALA A 94 19.58 24.39 -19.45
CA ALA A 94 19.74 23.32 -18.50
C ALA A 94 19.86 21.96 -19.23
N ALA A 95 20.78 21.11 -18.77
CA ALA A 95 20.97 19.77 -19.30
C ALA A 95 19.80 18.78 -19.07
N PRO A 96 19.07 18.82 -17.92
CA PRO A 96 18.04 17.84 -17.62
C PRO A 96 16.86 17.87 -18.61
N LEU A 97 16.25 16.70 -18.84
CA LEU A 97 14.96 16.60 -19.53
C LEU A 97 13.85 17.18 -18.64
N LEU A 98 12.94 17.98 -19.20
CA LEU A 98 11.71 18.39 -18.52
C LEU A 98 10.60 17.38 -18.83
N LEU A 99 10.11 16.68 -17.82
CA LEU A 99 8.98 15.76 -17.92
C LEU A 99 7.73 16.46 -17.39
N ILE A 100 6.74 16.66 -18.25
CA ILE A 100 5.49 17.36 -17.89
C ILE A 100 4.39 16.32 -17.64
N ASP A 101 3.95 16.21 -16.38
CA ASP A 101 2.85 15.37 -15.93
C ASP A 101 1.52 16.14 -15.93
N MET A 102 0.45 15.43 -16.29
CA MET A 102 -0.93 15.89 -16.30
C MET A 102 -1.82 14.77 -15.80
N ASP A 103 -2.46 14.96 -14.65
CA ASP A 103 -3.39 13.97 -14.07
C ASP A 103 -4.71 13.85 -14.85
N SER A 104 -4.96 14.76 -15.78
CA SER A 104 -6.19 14.86 -16.56
C SER A 104 -5.93 15.35 -18.00
N PRO A 105 -6.86 15.15 -18.94
CA PRO A 105 -6.66 15.56 -20.34
C PRO A 105 -6.73 17.06 -20.60
N GLU A 106 -7.38 17.83 -19.73
CA GLU A 106 -7.69 19.26 -19.92
C GLU A 106 -6.45 20.14 -20.15
N PRO A 107 -5.35 20.02 -19.37
CA PRO A 107 -4.18 20.88 -19.53
C PRO A 107 -3.40 20.65 -20.83
N ALA A 108 -3.49 19.48 -21.44
CA ALA A 108 -2.59 19.03 -22.52
C ALA A 108 -2.50 19.98 -23.70
N ALA A 109 -3.64 20.49 -24.17
CA ALA A 109 -3.67 21.41 -25.30
C ALA A 109 -3.05 22.78 -24.99
N ALA A 110 -3.20 23.27 -23.76
CA ALA A 110 -2.66 24.55 -23.33
C ALA A 110 -1.17 24.43 -23.01
N ALA A 111 -0.76 23.39 -22.28
CA ALA A 111 0.63 23.11 -21.96
C ALA A 111 1.49 22.97 -23.24
N HIS A 112 1.01 22.19 -24.21
CA HIS A 112 1.67 22.09 -25.52
C HIS A 112 1.83 23.45 -26.22
N ARG A 113 0.80 24.32 -26.19
CA ARG A 113 0.89 25.67 -26.78
C ARG A 113 1.95 26.52 -26.08
N VAL A 114 2.04 26.46 -24.76
CA VAL A 114 3.07 27.19 -24.00
C VAL A 114 4.47 26.70 -24.37
N VAL A 115 4.69 25.39 -24.44
CA VAL A 115 5.98 24.80 -24.86
C VAL A 115 6.32 25.22 -26.28
N ALA A 116 5.41 25.03 -27.24
CA ALA A 116 5.63 25.38 -28.64
C ALA A 116 5.88 26.88 -28.86
N ALA A 117 5.22 27.76 -28.09
CA ALA A 117 5.39 29.20 -28.18
C ALA A 117 6.68 29.72 -27.54
N SER A 118 7.29 28.95 -26.62
CA SER A 118 8.50 29.38 -25.91
C SER A 118 9.72 29.55 -26.82
N GLY A 119 9.76 28.83 -27.96
CA GLY A 119 10.96 28.74 -28.81
C GLY A 119 12.18 28.18 -28.07
N SER A 120 11.98 27.57 -26.89
CA SER A 120 13.05 27.12 -26.01
C SER A 120 13.74 25.88 -26.56
N SER A 121 15.04 25.76 -26.30
CA SER A 121 15.82 24.56 -26.63
C SER A 121 15.66 23.41 -25.62
N VAL A 122 14.85 23.65 -24.57
CA VAL A 122 14.52 22.68 -23.53
C VAL A 122 13.99 21.39 -24.14
N ARG A 123 14.60 20.27 -23.76
CA ARG A 123 14.11 18.94 -24.10
C ARG A 123 12.89 18.65 -23.24
N VAL A 124 11.74 18.36 -23.87
CA VAL A 124 10.47 18.11 -23.19
C VAL A 124 9.97 16.71 -23.51
N ALA A 125 9.54 16.00 -22.47
CA ALA A 125 8.75 14.78 -22.56
C ALA A 125 7.42 14.96 -21.80
N TRP A 126 6.44 14.11 -22.10
CA TRP A 126 5.08 14.20 -21.59
C TRP A 126 4.66 12.89 -20.92
N CYS A 127 4.06 12.96 -19.72
CA CYS A 127 3.47 11.82 -19.01
C CYS A 127 2.12 12.19 -18.38
N GLY A 128 1.56 11.26 -17.61
CA GLY A 128 0.30 11.44 -16.91
C GLY A 128 -0.84 10.67 -17.55
N HIS A 129 -2.03 11.26 -17.62
CA HIS A 129 -3.26 10.63 -18.08
C HIS A 129 -3.19 10.19 -19.56
N ILE A 130 -3.70 8.99 -19.88
CA ILE A 130 -3.61 8.41 -21.23
C ILE A 130 -4.27 9.31 -22.30
N GLU A 131 -5.41 9.92 -22.00
CA GLU A 131 -6.07 10.88 -22.90
C GLU A 131 -5.26 12.17 -23.09
N ALA A 132 -4.52 12.63 -22.08
CA ALA A 132 -3.60 13.77 -22.23
C ALA A 132 -2.51 13.40 -23.24
N MET A 133 -1.93 12.20 -23.15
CA MET A 133 -0.92 11.71 -24.09
C MET A 133 -1.46 11.59 -25.51
N ARG A 134 -2.71 11.13 -25.68
CA ARG A 134 -3.41 11.12 -26.98
C ARG A 134 -3.56 12.53 -27.54
N VAL A 135 -3.91 13.52 -26.71
CA VAL A 135 -4.02 14.94 -27.10
C VAL A 135 -2.67 15.48 -27.55
N ILE A 136 -1.59 15.20 -26.82
CA ILE A 136 -0.22 15.59 -27.17
C ILE A 136 0.20 14.95 -28.50
N ARG A 137 0.07 13.63 -28.64
CA ARG A 137 0.47 12.90 -29.86
C ARG A 137 -0.23 13.40 -31.13
N ARG A 138 -1.51 13.80 -31.02
CA ARG A 138 -2.27 14.40 -32.15
C ARG A 138 -1.78 15.79 -32.53
N ARG A 139 -1.23 16.56 -31.58
CA ARG A 139 -0.72 17.92 -31.79
C ARG A 139 0.72 17.93 -32.25
N ASP A 140 1.51 17.00 -31.76
CA ASP A 140 2.92 16.84 -32.10
C ASP A 140 3.24 15.36 -32.36
N ALA A 141 3.44 15.07 -33.65
CA ALA A 141 3.77 13.74 -34.14
C ALA A 141 5.17 13.28 -33.70
N ALA A 142 6.04 14.19 -33.23
CA ALA A 142 7.40 13.93 -32.77
C ALA A 142 7.55 14.01 -31.24
N ALA A 143 6.51 14.38 -30.49
CA ALA A 143 6.55 14.48 -29.03
C ALA A 143 7.12 13.21 -28.37
N GLU A 144 8.03 13.39 -27.42
CA GLU A 144 8.54 12.31 -26.58
C GLU A 144 7.48 11.98 -25.51
N ILE A 145 6.89 10.79 -25.59
CA ILE A 145 5.82 10.36 -24.68
C ILE A 145 6.31 9.26 -23.75
N TRP A 146 6.08 9.47 -22.46
CA TRP A 146 6.23 8.51 -21.39
C TRP A 146 4.82 8.00 -21.05
N MET A 147 4.41 6.93 -21.73
CA MET A 147 3.03 6.43 -21.70
C MET A 147 2.71 5.83 -20.33
N PRO A 148 1.60 6.25 -19.68
CA PRO A 148 1.17 5.64 -18.43
C PRO A 148 0.79 4.17 -18.65
N TRP A 149 1.18 3.32 -17.72
CA TRP A 149 0.78 1.91 -17.72
C TRP A 149 0.67 1.41 -16.27
N ALA A 150 -0.36 0.63 -15.96
CA ALA A 150 -0.64 0.18 -14.60
C ALA A 150 -0.98 -1.32 -14.55
N GLU A 151 -0.26 -2.10 -15.36
CA GLU A 151 -0.39 -3.56 -15.38
C GLU A 151 0.98 -4.23 -15.27
N ALA A 152 1.00 -5.44 -14.70
CA ALA A 152 2.19 -6.28 -14.64
C ALA A 152 2.56 -6.96 -15.99
N SER A 153 1.74 -6.74 -17.02
CA SER A 153 1.96 -7.27 -18.37
C SER A 153 2.41 -6.15 -19.32
N ALA A 154 3.15 -6.50 -20.38
CA ALA A 154 3.63 -5.51 -21.34
C ALA A 154 2.46 -4.91 -22.16
N PRO A 155 2.53 -3.61 -22.55
CA PRO A 155 1.54 -3.00 -23.42
C PRO A 155 1.36 -3.78 -24.72
N ASN A 156 0.12 -3.83 -25.23
CA ASN A 156 -0.15 -4.51 -26.48
C ASN A 156 0.28 -3.66 -27.70
N ALA A 157 0.28 -4.28 -28.88
CA ALA A 157 0.72 -3.63 -30.11
C ALA A 157 -0.15 -2.43 -30.54
N LEU A 158 -1.44 -2.41 -30.16
CA LEU A 158 -2.33 -1.28 -30.49
C LEU A 158 -1.98 -0.06 -29.66
N ASP A 159 -1.74 -0.23 -28.36
CA ASP A 159 -1.34 0.87 -27.46
C ASP A 159 -0.01 1.50 -27.91
N LEU A 160 0.96 0.64 -28.27
CA LEU A 160 2.26 1.09 -28.78
C LEU A 160 2.15 1.79 -30.13
N ALA A 161 1.31 1.29 -31.04
CA ALA A 161 1.12 1.91 -32.35
C ALA A 161 0.41 3.27 -32.26
N GLU A 162 -0.53 3.42 -31.33
CA GLU A 162 -1.27 4.66 -31.13
C GLU A 162 -0.37 5.78 -30.60
N LEU A 163 0.30 5.54 -29.47
CA LEU A 163 1.06 6.59 -28.79
C LEU A 163 2.52 6.68 -29.22
N ARG A 164 3.08 5.62 -29.82
CA ARG A 164 4.50 5.54 -30.18
C ARG A 164 5.40 6.02 -29.02
N PRO A 165 5.28 5.41 -27.82
CA PRO A 165 5.96 5.90 -26.63
C PRO A 165 7.47 5.70 -26.73
N ALA A 166 8.22 6.63 -26.15
CA ALA A 166 9.65 6.46 -25.93
C ALA A 166 9.94 5.71 -24.62
N VAL A 167 8.98 5.74 -23.69
CA VAL A 167 9.06 5.13 -22.36
C VAL A 167 7.67 4.61 -21.95
N VAL A 168 7.61 3.45 -21.31
CA VAL A 168 6.45 2.99 -20.53
C VAL A 168 6.67 3.40 -19.07
N ASN A 169 5.77 4.20 -18.51
CA ASN A 169 5.89 4.82 -17.19
C ASN A 169 4.91 4.17 -16.20
N LEU A 170 5.45 3.43 -15.22
CA LEU A 170 4.69 2.49 -14.40
C LEU A 170 4.74 2.82 -12.90
N PRO A 171 3.66 2.54 -12.13
CA PRO A 171 3.79 2.40 -10.69
C PRO A 171 4.78 1.29 -10.36
N HIS A 172 5.74 1.57 -9.48
CA HIS A 172 6.89 0.69 -9.25
C HIS A 172 6.51 -0.74 -8.78
N VAL A 173 5.35 -0.91 -8.16
CA VAL A 173 4.85 -2.20 -7.67
C VAL A 173 4.53 -3.18 -8.83
N PHE A 174 4.22 -2.69 -10.03
CA PHE A 174 3.97 -3.57 -11.18
C PHE A 174 5.26 -4.00 -11.90
N VAL A 175 6.38 -3.34 -11.60
CA VAL A 175 7.61 -3.47 -12.40
C VAL A 175 8.40 -4.69 -11.96
N GLY A 176 8.31 -5.79 -12.69
CA GLY A 176 9.10 -7.01 -12.50
C GLY A 176 10.20 -7.21 -13.54
N ARG A 177 11.17 -8.11 -13.26
CA ARG A 177 12.28 -8.43 -14.19
C ARG A 177 11.78 -8.86 -15.58
N GLU A 178 10.76 -9.70 -15.62
CA GLU A 178 10.18 -10.20 -16.87
C GLU A 178 9.48 -9.09 -17.66
N LEU A 179 8.76 -8.20 -16.97
CA LEU A 179 8.11 -7.04 -17.60
C LEU A 179 9.14 -6.08 -18.19
N VAL A 180 10.23 -5.80 -17.46
CA VAL A 180 11.33 -4.97 -17.97
C VAL A 180 11.90 -5.57 -19.25
N ALA A 181 12.26 -6.86 -19.23
CA ALA A 181 12.78 -7.55 -20.41
C ALA A 181 11.79 -7.56 -21.58
N ALA A 182 10.50 -7.75 -21.32
CA ALA A 182 9.46 -7.73 -22.33
C ALA A 182 9.33 -6.34 -22.98
N ILE A 183 9.30 -5.26 -22.20
CA ILE A 183 9.22 -3.89 -22.72
C ILE A 183 10.48 -3.54 -23.52
N HIS A 184 11.67 -3.93 -23.04
CA HIS A 184 12.92 -3.74 -23.78
C HIS A 184 12.95 -4.49 -25.11
N SER A 185 12.36 -5.69 -25.18
CA SER A 185 12.26 -6.46 -26.43
C SER A 185 11.40 -5.77 -27.49
N LEU A 186 10.50 -4.86 -27.07
CA LEU A 186 9.69 -4.02 -27.93
C LEU A 186 10.42 -2.73 -28.37
N GLY A 187 11.66 -2.53 -27.91
CA GLY A 187 12.47 -1.35 -28.21
C GLY A 187 12.05 -0.09 -27.45
N VAL A 188 11.29 -0.24 -26.36
CA VAL A 188 10.80 0.86 -25.52
C VAL A 188 11.50 0.84 -24.16
N ARG A 189 11.71 2.00 -23.56
CA ARG A 189 12.32 2.13 -22.21
C ARG A 189 11.29 1.95 -21.10
N VAL A 190 11.75 1.67 -19.88
CA VAL A 190 10.93 1.52 -18.67
C VAL A 190 11.26 2.61 -17.65
N SER A 191 10.25 3.38 -17.27
CA SER A 191 10.30 4.30 -16.13
C SER A 191 9.37 3.82 -15.03
N CYS A 192 9.73 4.10 -13.78
CA CYS A 192 8.90 3.76 -12.64
C CYS A 192 8.78 4.89 -11.62
N TRP A 193 7.62 4.98 -10.96
CA TRP A 193 7.28 6.04 -10.01
C TRP A 193 6.33 5.55 -8.90
N THR A 194 6.16 6.27 -7.79
CA THR A 194 7.20 7.10 -7.17
C THR A 194 7.95 6.20 -6.18
N VAL A 195 9.26 6.10 -6.31
CA VAL A 195 10.06 5.16 -5.51
C VAL A 195 10.82 5.97 -4.47
N ASP A 196 10.52 5.76 -3.18
CA ASP A 196 11.19 6.47 -2.06
C ASP A 196 11.88 5.54 -1.06
N ASP A 197 11.67 4.23 -1.23
CA ASP A 197 12.29 3.20 -0.41
C ASP A 197 13.62 2.73 -1.02
N ALA A 198 14.65 2.62 -0.18
CA ALA A 198 16.01 2.31 -0.63
C ALA A 198 16.14 0.88 -1.19
N GLU A 199 15.46 -0.10 -0.57
CA GLU A 199 15.52 -1.50 -0.99
C GLU A 199 14.80 -1.70 -2.32
N GLN A 200 13.66 -1.02 -2.51
CA GLN A 200 12.95 -1.03 -3.78
C GLN A 200 13.71 -0.30 -4.89
N MET A 201 14.31 0.86 -4.60
CA MET A 201 15.18 1.55 -5.57
C MET A 201 16.33 0.66 -6.02
N ALA A 202 17.06 0.06 -5.07
CA ALA A 202 18.19 -0.82 -5.35
C ALA A 202 17.78 -2.03 -6.19
N TRP A 203 16.62 -2.62 -5.89
CA TRP A 203 16.08 -3.73 -6.70
C TRP A 203 15.71 -3.31 -8.12
N LEU A 204 15.04 -2.17 -8.29
CA LEU A 204 14.65 -1.64 -9.61
C LEU A 204 15.89 -1.34 -10.47
N LEU A 205 16.93 -0.74 -9.88
CA LEU A 205 18.23 -0.56 -10.52
C LEU A 205 18.82 -1.92 -10.96
N ALA A 206 18.78 -2.93 -10.09
CA ALA A 206 19.35 -4.25 -10.35
C ALA A 206 18.60 -5.06 -11.44
N ILE A 207 17.30 -4.80 -11.65
CA ILE A 207 16.55 -5.43 -12.76
C ILE A 207 16.65 -4.62 -14.06
N GLY A 208 17.31 -3.45 -14.05
CA GLY A 208 17.65 -2.69 -15.24
C GLY A 208 16.56 -1.75 -15.74
N VAL A 209 15.76 -1.14 -14.86
CA VAL A 209 14.86 -0.05 -15.28
C VAL A 209 15.66 1.12 -15.87
N ASP A 210 15.11 1.82 -16.85
CA ASP A 210 15.79 2.94 -17.52
C ASP A 210 15.66 4.26 -16.75
N SER A 211 14.63 4.39 -15.91
CA SER A 211 14.35 5.60 -15.14
C SER A 211 13.65 5.31 -13.81
N ILE A 212 14.05 6.02 -12.75
CA ILE A 212 13.40 6.03 -11.43
C ILE A 212 13.00 7.46 -11.06
N THR A 213 11.71 7.67 -10.83
CA THR A 213 11.15 8.91 -10.28
C THR A 213 11.01 8.81 -8.77
N SER A 214 11.60 9.75 -8.04
CA SER A 214 11.65 9.76 -6.58
C SER A 214 11.45 11.17 -5.99
N ASN A 215 10.81 11.25 -4.84
CA ASN A 215 10.85 12.45 -3.99
C ASN A 215 12.22 12.61 -3.31
N ARG A 216 12.96 11.51 -3.13
CA ARG A 216 14.25 11.44 -2.43
C ARG A 216 15.42 11.45 -3.41
N LEU A 217 15.56 12.55 -4.15
CA LEU A 217 16.57 12.74 -5.20
C LEU A 217 17.99 12.33 -4.77
N ALA A 218 18.46 12.85 -3.63
CA ALA A 218 19.81 12.55 -3.13
C ALA A 218 20.04 11.06 -2.83
N LEU A 219 19.02 10.35 -2.32
CA LEU A 219 19.09 8.91 -2.08
C LEU A 219 19.18 8.13 -3.39
N ALA A 220 18.30 8.46 -4.35
CA ALA A 220 18.24 7.79 -5.64
C ALA A 220 19.55 7.94 -6.43
N MET A 221 20.13 9.15 -6.44
CA MET A 221 21.45 9.39 -7.06
C MET A 221 22.56 8.63 -6.36
N CYS A 222 22.59 8.64 -5.02
CA CYS A 222 23.58 7.90 -4.24
C CYS A 222 23.52 6.39 -4.53
N LEU A 223 22.34 5.78 -4.65
CA LEU A 223 22.19 4.36 -4.94
C LEU A 223 22.60 4.00 -6.38
N ARG A 224 22.26 4.85 -7.36
CA ARG A 224 22.69 4.68 -8.75
C ARG A 224 24.22 4.75 -8.89
N ASP A 225 24.84 5.76 -8.27
CA ASP A 225 26.27 6.04 -8.45
C ASP A 225 27.17 5.01 -7.73
N ASN A 226 26.66 4.34 -6.71
CA ASN A 226 27.37 3.27 -5.98
C ASN A 226 27.15 1.86 -6.59
N ASP A 227 26.63 1.76 -7.81
CA ASP A 227 26.44 0.52 -8.57
C ASP A 227 25.70 -0.58 -7.79
N GLY A 228 24.71 -0.19 -6.96
CA GLY A 228 23.74 -1.10 -6.33
C GLY A 228 24.32 -2.30 -5.57
N ALA A 229 25.60 -2.29 -5.19
CA ALA A 229 26.29 -3.45 -4.60
C ALA A 229 25.83 -3.82 -3.19
N ALA A 230 24.84 -3.11 -2.64
CA ALA A 230 24.16 -3.51 -1.42
C ALA A 230 23.24 -4.71 -1.71
N THR A 231 23.37 -5.76 -0.91
CA THR A 231 22.44 -6.89 -0.96
C THR A 231 21.05 -6.39 -0.56
N VAL A 232 20.10 -6.40 -1.51
CA VAL A 232 18.73 -5.98 -1.26
C VAL A 232 18.11 -6.83 -0.15
N GLN A 233 17.65 -6.19 0.91
CA GLN A 233 16.98 -6.86 2.01
C GLN A 233 15.55 -7.23 1.60
N MET A 234 15.32 -8.52 1.43
CA MET A 234 14.04 -9.03 0.93
C MET A 234 12.88 -8.76 1.88
N ILE A 235 13.04 -8.95 3.20
CA ILE A 235 11.92 -8.80 4.16
C ILE A 235 11.41 -7.35 4.23
N PRO A 236 12.25 -6.32 4.42
CA PRO A 236 11.79 -4.93 4.38
C PRO A 236 11.13 -4.55 3.05
N ARG A 237 11.68 -5.00 1.92
CA ARG A 237 11.08 -4.78 0.59
C ARG A 237 9.72 -5.47 0.45
N ALA A 238 9.60 -6.71 0.91
CA ALA A 238 8.34 -7.46 0.92
C ALA A 238 7.27 -6.75 1.75
N ARG A 239 7.64 -6.23 2.93
CA ARG A 239 6.73 -5.43 3.77
C ARG A 239 6.29 -4.14 3.08
N LEU A 240 7.21 -3.42 2.44
CA LEU A 240 6.86 -2.25 1.62
C LEU A 240 5.82 -2.61 0.57
N ILE A 241 6.09 -3.62 -0.28
CA ILE A 241 5.17 -4.01 -1.35
C ILE A 241 3.80 -4.43 -0.80
N ALA A 242 3.77 -5.18 0.30
CA ALA A 242 2.53 -5.57 0.95
C ALA A 242 1.72 -4.37 1.47
N ARG A 243 2.40 -3.36 2.03
CA ARG A 243 1.79 -2.11 2.49
C ARG A 243 1.24 -1.28 1.33
N GLU A 244 1.97 -1.15 0.22
CA GLU A 244 1.49 -0.43 -0.96
C GLU A 244 0.24 -1.10 -1.56
N LEU A 245 0.22 -2.43 -1.60
CA LEU A 245 -0.95 -3.21 -2.02
C LEU A 245 -2.14 -3.03 -1.08
N ALA A 246 -1.91 -3.00 0.23
CA ALA A 246 -2.94 -2.74 1.23
C ALA A 246 -3.54 -1.33 1.08
N SER A 247 -2.70 -0.30 0.89
CA SER A 247 -3.13 1.07 0.62
C SER A 247 -3.99 1.15 -0.65
N TRP A 248 -3.54 0.49 -1.72
CA TRP A 248 -4.30 0.40 -2.97
C TRP A 248 -5.65 -0.31 -2.77
N ALA A 249 -5.69 -1.43 -2.06
CA ALA A 249 -6.92 -2.17 -1.78
C ALA A 249 -7.92 -1.33 -0.97
N VAL A 250 -7.45 -0.58 0.03
CA VAL A 250 -8.29 0.37 0.79
C VAL A 250 -8.94 1.40 -0.13
N GLU A 251 -8.16 2.02 -1.01
CA GLU A 251 -8.71 2.97 -1.98
C GLU A 251 -9.68 2.32 -2.95
N TYR A 252 -9.35 1.11 -3.42
CA TYR A 252 -10.18 0.36 -4.35
C TYR A 252 -11.55 0.08 -3.76
N VAL A 253 -11.62 -0.46 -2.54
CA VAL A 253 -12.88 -0.71 -1.81
C VAL A 253 -13.67 0.59 -1.59
N ARG A 254 -13.01 1.70 -1.26
CA ARG A 254 -13.69 2.99 -1.05
C ARG A 254 -14.28 3.60 -2.32
N LYS A 255 -13.65 3.37 -3.47
CA LYS A 255 -14.05 3.95 -4.77
C LYS A 255 -15.10 3.10 -5.50
N HIS A 256 -15.20 1.81 -5.17
CA HIS A 256 -16.09 0.87 -5.85
C HIS A 256 -17.21 0.42 -4.93
N HIS A 257 -18.44 0.43 -5.45
CA HIS A 257 -19.61 -0.09 -4.74
C HIS A 257 -19.86 -1.52 -5.21
N VAL A 258 -20.30 -2.40 -4.29
CA VAL A 258 -20.71 -3.76 -4.64
C VAL A 258 -21.91 -3.69 -5.59
N THR A 259 -21.73 -4.25 -6.78
CA THR A 259 -22.74 -4.37 -7.83
C THR A 259 -23.21 -5.81 -8.02
N SER A 260 -22.37 -6.79 -7.65
CA SER A 260 -22.70 -8.21 -7.74
C SER A 260 -22.27 -8.99 -6.49
N VAL A 261 -23.12 -9.91 -6.06
CA VAL A 261 -22.82 -10.85 -4.97
C VAL A 261 -23.14 -12.24 -5.46
N SER A 262 -22.16 -13.12 -5.39
CA SER A 262 -22.30 -14.55 -5.66
C SER A 262 -21.98 -15.34 -4.39
N THR A 263 -22.26 -16.65 -4.41
CA THR A 263 -21.93 -17.55 -3.31
C THR A 263 -21.05 -18.70 -3.78
N LYS A 264 -20.14 -19.13 -2.91
CA LYS A 264 -19.15 -20.19 -3.14
C LYS A 264 -19.69 -21.53 -2.62
N ALA A 265 -19.19 -22.04 -1.50
CA ALA A 265 -19.52 -23.38 -1.03
C ALA A 265 -20.96 -23.49 -0.47
N ASN A 266 -21.53 -22.38 0.02
CA ASN A 266 -22.86 -22.36 0.63
C ASN A 266 -23.46 -20.92 0.61
N PRO A 267 -24.76 -20.73 0.94
CA PRO A 267 -25.42 -19.43 0.87
C PRO A 267 -24.85 -18.31 1.76
N ALA A 268 -23.99 -18.63 2.74
CA ALA A 268 -23.35 -17.63 3.60
C ALA A 268 -21.89 -17.32 3.18
N ASP A 269 -21.36 -18.05 2.21
CA ASP A 269 -20.00 -17.95 1.71
C ASP A 269 -19.99 -17.03 0.48
N HIS A 270 -20.01 -15.72 0.73
CA HIS A 270 -20.16 -14.69 -0.30
C HIS A 270 -18.85 -14.40 -1.03
N VAL A 271 -18.96 -13.98 -2.29
CA VAL A 271 -17.87 -13.38 -3.09
C VAL A 271 -18.44 -12.25 -3.93
N THR A 272 -17.73 -11.13 -4.03
CA THR A 272 -18.09 -10.00 -4.89
C THR A 272 -17.04 -9.77 -5.99
N GLU A 273 -17.36 -8.90 -6.95
CA GLU A 273 -16.38 -8.49 -7.96
C GLU A 273 -15.16 -7.77 -7.36
N ILE A 274 -15.31 -7.19 -6.16
CA ILE A 274 -14.24 -6.47 -5.46
C ILE A 274 -13.18 -7.46 -4.97
N ASP A 275 -13.58 -8.58 -4.36
CA ASP A 275 -12.70 -9.66 -3.91
C ASP A 275 -11.83 -10.16 -5.07
N LEU A 276 -12.48 -10.47 -6.20
CA LEU A 276 -11.84 -10.98 -7.41
C LEU A 276 -10.88 -9.95 -8.05
N ALA A 277 -11.23 -8.67 -8.04
CA ALA A 277 -10.40 -7.60 -8.59
C ALA A 277 -9.14 -7.36 -7.75
N ILE A 278 -9.29 -7.31 -6.42
CA ILE A 278 -8.18 -7.15 -5.48
C ILE A 278 -7.20 -8.30 -5.61
N GLU A 279 -7.68 -9.55 -5.55
CA GLU A 279 -6.78 -10.71 -5.65
C GLU A 279 -6.05 -10.76 -7.00
N ARG A 280 -6.71 -10.41 -8.11
CA ARG A 280 -6.07 -10.40 -9.43
C ARG A 280 -4.88 -9.44 -9.50
N VAL A 281 -5.06 -8.23 -8.98
CA VAL A 281 -3.99 -7.21 -8.96
C VAL A 281 -2.87 -7.63 -8.03
N VAL A 282 -3.20 -8.06 -6.81
CA VAL A 282 -2.20 -8.47 -5.80
C VAL A 282 -1.39 -9.66 -6.32
N ARG A 283 -2.04 -10.68 -6.87
CA ARG A 283 -1.37 -11.83 -7.48
C ARG A 283 -0.44 -11.40 -8.62
N GLY A 284 -0.88 -10.48 -9.48
CA GLY A 284 -0.06 -9.94 -10.57
C GLY A 284 1.17 -9.18 -10.07
N VAL A 285 1.01 -8.32 -9.06
CA VAL A 285 2.11 -7.59 -8.43
C VAL A 285 3.09 -8.53 -7.75
N ILE A 286 2.61 -9.47 -6.93
CA ILE A 286 3.49 -10.42 -6.25
C ILE A 286 4.25 -11.29 -7.26
N GLY A 287 3.60 -11.75 -8.33
CA GLY A 287 4.27 -12.49 -9.40
C GLY A 287 5.36 -11.66 -10.10
N ALA A 288 5.14 -10.36 -10.30
CA ALA A 288 6.14 -9.47 -10.90
C ALA A 288 7.30 -9.15 -9.95
N GLN A 289 7.02 -8.89 -8.67
CA GLN A 289 8.00 -8.47 -7.66
C GLN A 289 8.81 -9.64 -7.08
N PHE A 290 8.21 -10.84 -7.05
CA PHE A 290 8.72 -12.03 -6.37
C PHE A 290 8.42 -13.30 -7.19
N ALA A 291 8.95 -13.38 -8.42
CA ALA A 291 8.64 -14.44 -9.38
C ALA A 291 8.92 -15.87 -8.90
N ASP A 292 9.83 -16.05 -7.94
CA ASP A 292 10.19 -17.33 -7.33
C ASP A 292 9.32 -17.69 -6.11
N HIS A 293 8.42 -16.83 -5.66
CA HIS A 293 7.52 -17.11 -4.55
C HIS A 293 6.25 -17.86 -5.01
N CYS A 294 5.67 -18.64 -4.09
CA CYS A 294 4.33 -19.19 -4.20
C CYS A 294 3.28 -18.15 -3.79
N PHE A 295 2.03 -18.36 -4.22
CA PHE A 295 0.91 -17.51 -3.88
C PHE A 295 -0.36 -18.36 -3.67
N VAL A 296 -0.99 -18.21 -2.52
CA VAL A 296 -2.26 -18.83 -2.14
C VAL A 296 -3.24 -17.71 -1.80
N GLY A 297 -4.29 -17.56 -2.61
CA GLY A 297 -5.37 -16.61 -2.36
C GLY A 297 -6.68 -17.31 -2.05
N GLU A 298 -7.61 -16.60 -1.41
CA GLU A 298 -8.95 -17.12 -1.10
C GLU A 298 -9.73 -17.48 -2.38
N GLU A 299 -9.69 -16.62 -3.39
CA GLU A 299 -10.64 -16.68 -4.51
C GLU A 299 -10.13 -17.51 -5.68
N PHE A 300 -8.84 -17.39 -6.01
CA PHE A 300 -8.23 -18.16 -7.11
C PHE A 300 -7.34 -19.30 -6.61
N GLY A 301 -7.27 -19.53 -5.29
CA GLY A 301 -6.53 -20.62 -4.69
C GLY A 301 -5.01 -20.50 -4.89
N GLY A 302 -4.35 -21.66 -4.98
CA GLY A 302 -2.91 -21.78 -5.10
C GLY A 302 -2.38 -22.89 -4.21
N GLU A 303 -1.09 -23.18 -4.34
CA GLU A 303 -0.45 -24.25 -3.56
C GLU A 303 0.90 -23.76 -3.02
N ALA A 304 1.08 -23.91 -1.70
CA ALA A 304 2.33 -23.62 -1.04
C ALA A 304 3.33 -24.75 -1.27
N GLN A 305 4.60 -24.41 -1.46
CA GLN A 305 5.69 -25.37 -1.60
C GLN A 305 6.66 -25.18 -0.44
N ALA A 306 7.07 -26.27 0.22
CA ALA A 306 7.81 -26.20 1.48
C ALA A 306 9.19 -25.52 1.37
N ASP A 307 9.79 -25.54 0.18
CA ASP A 307 11.11 -25.01 -0.14
C ASP A 307 11.08 -23.58 -0.73
N ARG A 308 9.90 -22.97 -0.82
CA ARG A 308 9.73 -21.64 -1.42
C ARG A 308 8.97 -20.69 -0.48
N PRO A 309 9.32 -19.39 -0.45
CA PRO A 309 8.48 -18.39 0.18
C PRO A 309 7.07 -18.40 -0.39
N CYS A 310 6.05 -18.23 0.46
CA CYS A 310 4.66 -18.27 0.02
C CYS A 310 3.87 -17.08 0.58
N TRP A 311 3.15 -16.39 -0.31
CA TRP A 311 2.22 -15.35 0.05
C TRP A 311 0.82 -15.94 0.27
N TYR A 312 0.14 -15.46 1.30
CA TYR A 312 -1.24 -15.81 1.65
C TYR A 312 -2.08 -14.54 1.63
N LEU A 313 -3.15 -14.53 0.84
CA LEU A 313 -4.02 -13.37 0.65
C LEU A 313 -5.47 -13.72 0.93
N ASP A 314 -6.10 -12.96 1.82
CA ASP A 314 -7.54 -12.74 1.82
C ASP A 314 -7.78 -11.31 1.27
N PRO A 315 -8.39 -11.18 0.06
CA PRO A 315 -8.61 -9.87 -0.54
C PRO A 315 -9.64 -9.03 0.23
N VAL A 316 -10.64 -9.66 0.87
CA VAL A 316 -11.69 -9.03 1.66
C VAL A 316 -12.22 -10.01 2.72
N ASP A 317 -11.56 -10.07 3.88
CA ASP A 317 -12.09 -10.78 5.04
C ASP A 317 -13.36 -10.05 5.52
N GLY A 318 -14.43 -10.82 5.68
CA GLY A 318 -15.76 -10.29 5.96
C GLY A 318 -16.53 -9.88 4.70
N THR A 319 -16.41 -10.59 3.58
CA THR A 319 -17.18 -10.33 2.35
C THR A 319 -18.69 -10.20 2.59
N ALA A 320 -19.26 -10.95 3.54
CA ALA A 320 -20.66 -10.80 3.94
C ALA A 320 -20.97 -9.40 4.49
N ASN A 321 -20.05 -8.80 5.25
CA ASN A 321 -20.19 -7.43 5.73
C ASN A 321 -20.07 -6.44 4.57
N LEU A 322 -19.10 -6.64 3.67
CA LEU A 322 -18.93 -5.79 2.48
C LEU A 322 -20.22 -5.76 1.65
N ALA A 323 -20.76 -6.95 1.34
CA ALA A 323 -21.99 -7.12 0.55
C ALA A 323 -23.22 -6.42 1.17
N ASN A 324 -23.24 -6.23 2.49
CA ASN A 324 -24.33 -5.60 3.22
C ASN A 324 -24.02 -4.17 3.68
N GLY A 325 -22.87 -3.59 3.29
CA GLY A 325 -22.46 -2.25 3.70
C GLY A 325 -22.17 -2.11 5.20
N MET A 326 -21.87 -3.21 5.89
CA MET A 326 -21.44 -3.19 7.29
C MET A 326 -19.97 -2.78 7.36
N PRO A 327 -19.61 -1.72 8.12
CA PRO A 327 -18.26 -1.16 8.10
C PRO A 327 -17.25 -1.95 8.95
N TRP A 328 -17.10 -3.23 8.65
CA TRP A 328 -16.18 -4.14 9.35
C TRP A 328 -15.67 -5.25 8.41
N THR A 329 -14.66 -4.90 7.61
CA THR A 329 -14.00 -5.80 6.65
C THR A 329 -12.52 -5.51 6.60
N SER A 330 -11.70 -6.43 6.09
CA SER A 330 -10.27 -6.15 5.91
C SER A 330 -9.63 -6.83 4.73
N PHE A 331 -8.59 -6.21 4.20
CA PHE A 331 -7.57 -6.87 3.39
C PHE A 331 -6.55 -7.56 4.31
N SER A 332 -6.11 -8.78 4.00
CA SER A 332 -5.09 -9.53 4.76
C SER A 332 -4.04 -10.12 3.83
N LEU A 333 -2.76 -9.76 4.00
CA LEU A 333 -1.66 -10.30 3.20
C LEU A 333 -0.48 -10.68 4.10
N ALA A 334 -0.03 -11.94 4.01
CA ALA A 334 1.10 -12.46 4.76
C ALA A 334 2.14 -13.12 3.86
N LEU A 335 3.42 -12.99 4.20
CA LEU A 335 4.52 -13.76 3.63
C LEU A 335 5.01 -14.78 4.64
N VAL A 336 5.11 -16.04 4.22
CA VAL A 336 5.70 -17.14 4.98
C VAL A 336 6.98 -17.59 4.32
N ILE A 337 8.03 -17.81 5.12
CA ILE A 337 9.30 -18.39 4.70
C ILE A 337 9.65 -19.53 5.65
N ASN A 338 9.94 -20.70 5.10
CA ASN A 338 10.30 -21.90 5.88
C ASN A 338 9.30 -22.21 7.01
N GLY A 339 8.00 -22.04 6.74
CA GLY A 339 6.93 -22.30 7.70
C GLY A 339 6.72 -21.21 8.77
N ALA A 340 7.45 -20.10 8.72
CA ALA A 340 7.27 -18.97 9.64
C ALA A 340 6.71 -17.73 8.93
N PRO A 341 5.64 -17.08 9.43
CA PRO A 341 5.22 -15.78 8.92
C PRO A 341 6.28 -14.73 9.25
N VAL A 342 6.73 -14.00 8.22
CA VAL A 342 7.81 -12.99 8.32
C VAL A 342 7.34 -11.58 8.03
N VAL A 343 6.26 -11.41 7.25
CA VAL A 343 5.60 -10.15 6.96
C VAL A 343 4.10 -10.37 7.06
N GLY A 344 3.39 -9.41 7.64
CA GLY A 344 1.92 -9.42 7.72
C GLY A 344 1.38 -8.01 7.61
N VAL A 345 0.39 -7.81 6.75
CA VAL A 345 -0.31 -6.52 6.58
C VAL A 345 -1.82 -6.78 6.60
N VAL A 346 -2.52 -6.06 7.47
CA VAL A 346 -3.98 -6.04 7.57
C VAL A 346 -4.44 -4.61 7.36
N ALA A 347 -5.45 -4.41 6.51
CA ALA A 347 -5.99 -3.08 6.26
C ALA A 347 -7.50 -3.02 6.37
N ASP A 348 -7.99 -2.06 7.15
CA ASP A 348 -9.40 -1.73 7.29
C ASP A 348 -9.77 -0.60 6.31
N PRO A 349 -10.56 -0.87 5.26
CA PRO A 349 -10.95 0.13 4.28
C PRO A 349 -11.91 1.16 4.85
N TRP A 350 -12.73 0.85 5.85
CA TRP A 350 -13.70 1.80 6.41
C TRP A 350 -13.02 2.88 7.24
N ARG A 351 -12.07 2.48 8.09
CA ARG A 351 -11.33 3.39 8.97
C ARG A 351 -10.07 3.95 8.32
N GLY A 352 -9.54 3.31 7.27
CA GLY A 352 -8.28 3.69 6.65
C GLY A 352 -7.09 3.39 7.57
N VAL A 353 -7.20 2.29 8.32
CA VAL A 353 -6.17 1.81 9.23
C VAL A 353 -5.42 0.69 8.54
N ILE A 354 -4.10 0.85 8.39
CA ILE A 354 -3.21 -0.19 7.89
C ILE A 354 -2.31 -0.58 9.06
N VAL A 355 -2.35 -1.86 9.40
CA VAL A 355 -1.51 -2.47 10.43
C VAL A 355 -0.53 -3.41 9.75
N GLU A 356 0.76 -3.22 10.00
CA GLU A 356 1.83 -4.01 9.39
C GLU A 356 2.78 -4.54 10.45
N ALA A 357 3.39 -5.69 10.19
CA ALA A 357 4.38 -6.31 11.06
C ALA A 357 5.49 -6.99 10.27
N GLU A 358 6.67 -7.00 10.89
CA GLU A 358 7.86 -7.70 10.42
C GLU A 358 8.38 -8.58 11.55
N ALA A 359 8.67 -9.86 11.27
CA ALA A 359 9.15 -10.78 12.30
C ALA A 359 10.43 -10.27 12.96
N GLY A 360 10.39 -10.07 14.28
CA GLY A 360 11.47 -9.47 15.07
C GLY A 360 11.65 -7.95 14.90
N GLY A 361 10.91 -7.31 13.99
CA GLY A 361 10.95 -5.87 13.74
C GLY A 361 9.92 -5.08 14.56
N GLY A 362 8.83 -5.73 14.98
CA GLY A 362 7.68 -5.10 15.62
C GLY A 362 6.49 -4.92 14.68
N ALA A 363 5.43 -4.29 15.21
CA ALA A 363 4.20 -3.97 14.50
C ALA A 363 3.92 -2.46 14.52
N TRP A 364 3.25 -1.95 13.49
CA TRP A 364 2.90 -0.54 13.34
C TRP A 364 1.48 -0.38 12.81
N SER A 365 0.81 0.67 13.24
CA SER A 365 -0.47 1.13 12.68
C SER A 365 -0.28 2.53 12.11
N ASN A 366 -0.43 2.68 10.79
CA ASN A 366 -0.22 3.95 10.07
C ASN A 366 1.10 4.66 10.48
N GLY A 367 2.19 3.90 10.59
CA GLY A 367 3.52 4.39 10.97
C GLY A 367 3.77 4.56 12.48
N ILE A 368 2.74 4.42 13.32
CA ILE A 368 2.90 4.46 14.79
C ILE A 368 3.17 3.06 15.30
N ARG A 369 4.29 2.87 16.00
CA ARG A 369 4.67 1.56 16.56
C ARG A 369 3.65 1.12 17.60
N LEU A 370 3.18 -0.12 17.46
CA LEU A 370 2.30 -0.77 18.42
C LEU A 370 3.14 -1.39 19.53
N CYS A 371 2.64 -1.29 20.76
CA CYS A 371 3.21 -1.92 21.93
C CYS A 371 2.06 -2.26 22.87
N LEU A 372 1.75 -3.54 22.98
CA LEU A 372 0.89 -4.05 24.02
C LEU A 372 1.68 -3.96 25.32
N ASP A 373 1.15 -3.21 26.28
CA ASP A 373 1.84 -2.93 27.54
C ASP A 373 2.28 -4.24 28.19
N LYS A 374 3.60 -4.34 28.44
CA LYS A 374 4.17 -5.31 29.39
C LYS A 374 3.86 -4.89 30.83
N ALA A 375 2.61 -4.50 31.11
CA ALA A 375 2.16 -4.45 32.48
C ALA A 375 2.39 -5.87 33.04
N ASP A 376 3.37 -5.96 33.96
CA ASP A 376 3.88 -7.14 34.68
C ASP A 376 5.31 -7.65 34.36
N ALA A 377 6.18 -6.88 33.70
CA ALA A 377 7.62 -7.15 33.79
C ALA A 377 8.29 -6.55 35.05
N GLU A 378 7.83 -5.39 35.52
CA GLU A 378 8.38 -4.71 36.71
C GLU A 378 7.46 -4.74 37.95
N ALA A 379 6.20 -5.17 37.81
CA ALA A 379 5.25 -5.26 38.94
C ALA A 379 5.43 -6.52 39.82
N VAL A 380 6.38 -7.41 39.47
CA VAL A 380 6.65 -8.67 40.21
C VAL A 380 7.44 -8.46 41.51
N SER A 381 7.76 -7.21 41.89
CA SER A 381 8.48 -6.93 43.15
C SER A 381 7.59 -6.73 44.38
N ALA A 382 6.27 -6.87 44.28
CA ALA A 382 5.37 -6.88 45.44
C ALA A 382 4.63 -8.22 45.54
N PRO A 383 4.74 -8.97 46.66
CA PRO A 383 3.95 -10.17 46.83
C PRO A 383 2.47 -9.78 46.97
N ALA A 384 1.70 -9.99 45.91
CA ALA A 384 0.24 -9.92 45.98
C ALA A 384 -0.25 -11.04 46.91
N ILE A 385 -0.70 -10.67 48.10
CA ILE A 385 -1.35 -11.61 49.04
C ILE A 385 -2.79 -11.79 48.56
N GLY A 386 -3.03 -12.82 47.75
CA GLY A 386 -4.34 -13.18 47.21
C GLY A 386 -4.22 -13.92 45.87
N PRO A 387 -5.27 -14.59 45.38
CA PRO A 387 -5.26 -15.12 44.02
C PRO A 387 -5.06 -13.97 43.03
N ALA A 388 -4.24 -14.20 41.98
CA ALA A 388 -4.08 -13.23 40.91
C ALA A 388 -5.46 -12.86 40.33
N PRO A 389 -5.74 -11.58 40.06
CA PRO A 389 -7.01 -11.17 39.47
C PRO A 389 -7.23 -11.88 38.13
N ASP A 390 -8.45 -12.37 37.89
CA ASP A 390 -8.84 -12.97 36.61
C ASP A 390 -8.74 -11.91 35.50
N PRO A 391 -7.83 -12.06 34.52
CA PRO A 391 -7.58 -11.05 33.49
C PRO A 391 -8.77 -10.85 32.53
N LEU A 392 -9.75 -11.76 32.55
CA LEU A 392 -10.95 -11.67 31.73
C LEU A 392 -12.09 -10.93 32.45
N ARG A 393 -11.99 -10.70 33.76
CA ARG A 393 -13.08 -10.08 34.52
C ARG A 393 -13.29 -8.62 34.12
N GLY A 394 -14.50 -8.29 33.67
CA GLY A 394 -14.84 -6.92 33.22
C GLY A 394 -14.13 -6.50 31.93
N ALA A 395 -13.42 -7.41 31.27
CA ALA A 395 -12.68 -7.14 30.05
C ALA A 395 -13.57 -7.25 28.81
N MET A 396 -12.96 -7.07 27.63
CA MET A 396 -13.59 -7.29 26.34
C MET A 396 -12.81 -8.35 25.57
N VAL A 397 -13.51 -9.38 25.12
CA VAL A 397 -12.97 -10.48 24.29
C VAL A 397 -13.75 -10.56 22.99
N SER A 398 -13.06 -10.74 21.87
CA SER A 398 -13.71 -10.87 20.56
C SER A 398 -13.69 -12.32 20.09
N THR A 399 -14.67 -12.71 19.29
CA THR A 399 -14.70 -14.02 18.61
C THR A 399 -15.43 -13.88 17.29
N GLU A 400 -15.25 -14.85 16.39
CA GLU A 400 -16.08 -14.94 15.19
C GLU A 400 -16.86 -16.25 15.09
N LEU A 401 -17.91 -16.24 14.27
CA LEU A 401 -18.61 -17.44 13.84
C LEU A 401 -17.72 -18.26 12.88
N ALA A 402 -17.91 -19.57 12.85
CA ALA A 402 -17.39 -20.42 11.78
C ALA A 402 -18.31 -20.29 10.56
N ALA A 403 -18.00 -19.34 9.68
CA ALA A 403 -18.88 -18.86 8.63
C ALA A 403 -20.24 -18.38 9.18
N HIS A 404 -21.28 -19.20 9.13
CA HIS A 404 -22.63 -18.85 9.60
C HIS A 404 -23.01 -19.51 10.93
N ALA A 405 -22.18 -20.38 11.48
CA ALA A 405 -22.50 -21.20 12.64
C ALA A 405 -21.55 -20.94 13.82
N ALA A 406 -22.05 -21.17 15.03
CA ALA A 406 -21.20 -21.20 16.21
C ALA A 406 -20.22 -22.39 16.12
N TRP A 407 -18.94 -22.15 16.39
CA TRP A 407 -17.94 -23.23 16.46
C TRP A 407 -18.13 -24.08 17.73
N PRO A 408 -17.67 -25.34 17.76
CA PRO A 408 -17.83 -26.22 18.92
C PRO A 408 -17.22 -25.63 20.19
N GLY A 409 -18.03 -25.35 21.21
CA GLY A 409 -17.60 -24.69 22.45
C GLY A 409 -17.85 -23.18 22.51
N MET A 410 -18.29 -22.53 21.43
CA MET A 410 -18.56 -21.09 21.45
C MET A 410 -19.64 -20.71 22.49
N ILE A 411 -20.76 -21.45 22.53
CA ILE A 411 -21.87 -21.15 23.45
C ILE A 411 -21.46 -21.33 24.93
N PRO A 412 -20.85 -22.46 25.35
CA PRO A 412 -20.33 -22.59 26.71
C PRO A 412 -19.26 -21.54 27.07
N MET A 413 -18.41 -21.15 26.11
CA MET A 413 -17.42 -20.09 26.33
C MET A 413 -18.10 -18.73 26.56
N LEU A 414 -19.12 -18.38 25.75
CA LEU A 414 -19.93 -17.17 25.93
C LEU A 414 -20.56 -17.11 27.32
N GLU A 415 -21.11 -18.23 27.81
CA GLU A 415 -21.66 -18.32 29.16
C GLU A 415 -20.58 -18.12 30.24
N ALA A 416 -19.41 -18.75 30.08
CA ALA A 416 -18.31 -18.65 31.03
C ALA A 416 -17.70 -17.24 31.09
N LEU A 417 -17.61 -16.55 29.96
CA LEU A 417 -17.18 -15.15 29.87
C LEU A 417 -18.24 -14.21 30.46
N SER A 418 -19.52 -14.46 30.20
CA SER A 418 -20.63 -13.70 30.79
C SER A 418 -20.63 -13.76 32.33
N GLN A 419 -20.37 -14.94 32.92
CA GLN A 419 -20.24 -15.10 34.37
C GLN A 419 -19.07 -14.29 34.96
N ARG A 420 -18.07 -13.95 34.14
CA ARG A 420 -16.93 -13.09 34.51
C ARG A 420 -17.21 -11.60 34.27
N TYR A 421 -18.41 -11.23 33.83
CA TYR A 421 -18.71 -9.88 33.35
C TYR A 421 -17.81 -9.47 32.17
N CYS A 422 -17.24 -10.44 31.45
CA CYS A 422 -16.47 -10.19 30.24
C CYS A 422 -17.45 -9.94 29.10
N THR A 423 -17.33 -8.78 28.47
CA THR A 423 -18.17 -8.45 27.31
C THR A 423 -17.57 -9.06 26.04
N MET A 424 -18.43 -9.45 25.10
CA MET A 424 -18.00 -10.09 23.86
C MET A 424 -18.40 -9.31 22.61
N ARG A 425 -17.62 -9.46 21.53
CA ARG A 425 -17.90 -8.92 20.20
C ARG A 425 -17.78 -10.02 19.16
N ILE A 426 -18.72 -10.01 18.21
CA ILE A 426 -18.73 -10.84 16.99
C ILE A 426 -19.03 -9.86 15.87
N MET A 427 -18.05 -9.58 15.02
CA MET A 427 -18.09 -8.43 14.14
C MET A 427 -18.10 -8.82 12.66
N GLY A 428 -17.73 -10.06 12.33
CA GLY A 428 -17.81 -10.62 10.98
C GLY A 428 -16.54 -10.51 10.13
N SER A 429 -15.38 -10.24 10.75
CA SER A 429 -14.05 -10.34 10.10
C SER A 429 -13.06 -10.93 11.11
N GLY A 430 -12.61 -12.16 10.83
CA GLY A 430 -11.68 -12.90 11.71
C GLY A 430 -10.33 -12.20 11.83
N THR A 431 -9.85 -11.67 10.72
CA THR A 431 -8.60 -10.92 10.60
C THR A 431 -8.64 -9.66 11.46
N LEU A 432 -9.67 -8.80 11.33
CA LEU A 432 -9.80 -7.61 12.18
C LEU A 432 -10.03 -7.94 13.64
N THR A 433 -10.73 -9.04 13.93
CA THR A 433 -10.95 -9.50 15.30
C THR A 433 -9.63 -9.86 15.97
N VAL A 434 -8.74 -10.57 15.27
CA VAL A 434 -7.40 -10.92 15.80
C VAL A 434 -6.47 -9.69 15.82
N ALA A 435 -6.33 -8.97 14.70
CA ALA A 435 -5.47 -7.78 14.63
C ALA A 435 -5.92 -6.67 15.59
N GLY A 436 -7.22 -6.63 15.91
CA GLY A 436 -7.80 -5.72 16.87
C GLY A 436 -7.19 -5.80 18.27
N ILE A 437 -6.60 -6.95 18.65
CA ILE A 437 -5.90 -7.08 19.93
C ILE A 437 -4.64 -6.22 19.96
N ALA A 438 -3.87 -6.20 18.87
CA ALA A 438 -2.71 -5.31 18.75
C ALA A 438 -3.09 -3.82 18.74
N LEU A 439 -4.33 -3.51 18.32
CA LEU A 439 -4.91 -2.16 18.34
C LEU A 439 -5.59 -1.79 19.68
N GLY A 440 -5.62 -2.70 20.65
CA GLY A 440 -6.26 -2.45 21.95
C GLY A 440 -7.80 -2.55 21.95
N HIS A 441 -8.42 -3.17 20.94
CA HIS A 441 -9.87 -3.42 20.88
C HIS A 441 -10.35 -4.56 21.81
N GLY A 442 -9.57 -4.91 22.84
CA GLY A 442 -9.88 -6.00 23.75
C GLY A 442 -8.61 -6.62 24.32
N VAL A 443 -8.78 -7.52 25.30
CA VAL A 443 -7.67 -8.22 25.93
C VAL A 443 -7.33 -9.54 25.23
N GLY A 444 -8.26 -10.08 24.44
CA GLY A 444 -8.00 -11.24 23.59
C GLY A 444 -9.13 -11.56 22.61
N ALA A 445 -8.80 -12.43 21.66
CA ALA A 445 -9.64 -12.88 20.58
C ALA A 445 -9.56 -14.41 20.45
N VAL A 446 -10.67 -15.04 20.12
CA VAL A 446 -10.78 -16.49 19.89
C VAL A 446 -11.39 -16.73 18.52
N ILE A 447 -10.70 -17.49 17.67
CA ILE A 447 -11.23 -17.92 16.38
C ILE A 447 -11.39 -19.44 16.41
N GLY A 448 -12.58 -19.91 16.04
CA GLY A 448 -12.93 -21.33 16.08
C GLY A 448 -12.14 -22.21 15.11
N ARG A 449 -11.61 -21.64 14.03
CA ARG A 449 -10.83 -22.32 13.01
C ARG A 449 -9.83 -21.37 12.37
N PHE A 450 -8.55 -21.71 12.47
CA PHE A 450 -7.46 -21.02 11.79
C PHE A 450 -7.50 -21.32 10.28
N GLY A 451 -7.42 -20.25 9.51
CA GLY A 451 -7.16 -20.25 8.08
C GLY A 451 -5.88 -19.46 7.81
N PRO A 452 -4.88 -20.01 7.10
CA PRO A 452 -3.64 -19.28 6.84
C PRO A 452 -3.86 -18.00 6.04
N VAL A 453 -4.79 -18.07 5.07
CA VAL A 453 -5.22 -16.96 4.22
C VAL A 453 -5.73 -15.78 5.04
N ASP A 454 -6.67 -16.03 5.94
CA ASP A 454 -7.28 -14.96 6.76
C ASP A 454 -6.33 -14.51 7.89
N HIS A 455 -5.74 -15.46 8.63
CA HIS A 455 -5.26 -15.19 9.98
C HIS A 455 -3.74 -14.97 10.11
N LEU A 456 -2.90 -15.40 9.15
CA LEU A 456 -1.43 -15.33 9.30
C LEU A 456 -0.91 -13.91 9.53
N ALA A 457 -1.45 -12.93 8.80
CA ALA A 457 -1.05 -11.53 8.95
C ALA A 457 -1.41 -11.02 10.36
N ALA A 458 -2.64 -11.29 10.79
CA ALA A 458 -3.16 -10.82 12.08
C ALA A 458 -2.43 -11.43 13.28
N VAL A 459 -2.11 -12.73 13.28
CA VAL A 459 -1.38 -13.37 14.39
C VAL A 459 0.07 -12.89 14.48
N LEU A 460 0.73 -12.64 13.36
CA LEU A 460 2.07 -12.02 13.35
C LEU A 460 2.00 -10.61 13.92
N ILE A 461 1.01 -9.82 13.53
CA ILE A 461 0.79 -8.46 14.08
C ILE A 461 0.63 -8.49 15.60
N VAL A 462 -0.17 -9.41 16.14
CA VAL A 462 -0.34 -9.55 17.60
C VAL A 462 0.98 -9.92 18.27
N ARG A 463 1.74 -10.88 17.71
CA ARG A 463 3.05 -11.27 18.23
C ARG A 463 4.02 -10.10 18.30
N GLU A 464 4.15 -9.39 17.20
CA GLU A 464 5.12 -8.31 17.03
C GLU A 464 4.73 -7.03 17.78
N ALA A 465 3.44 -6.88 18.14
CA ALA A 465 2.99 -5.89 19.10
C ALA A 465 3.32 -6.27 20.56
N GLY A 466 3.83 -7.48 20.83
CA GLY A 466 4.17 -7.98 22.16
C GLY A 466 3.11 -8.89 22.81
N GLY A 467 2.07 -9.25 22.05
CA GLY A 467 1.03 -10.16 22.49
C GLY A 467 1.43 -11.64 22.39
N VAL A 468 0.48 -12.51 22.72
CA VAL A 468 0.65 -13.97 22.74
C VAL A 468 -0.40 -14.61 21.84
N VAL A 469 0.02 -15.59 21.06
CA VAL A 469 -0.86 -16.40 20.22
C VAL A 469 -0.68 -17.87 20.58
N LEU A 470 -1.80 -18.54 20.87
CA LEU A 470 -1.88 -19.96 21.19
C LEU A 470 -2.77 -20.66 20.18
N ASP A 471 -2.45 -21.91 19.86
CA ASP A 471 -3.39 -22.81 19.19
C ASP A 471 -4.37 -23.47 20.18
N GLU A 472 -5.25 -24.34 19.68
CA GLU A 472 -6.21 -25.07 20.51
C GLU A 472 -5.57 -26.05 21.53
N ASN A 473 -4.33 -26.47 21.31
CA ASN A 473 -3.58 -27.33 22.22
C ASN A 473 -2.87 -26.52 23.32
N GLY A 474 -2.77 -25.20 23.14
CA GLY A 474 -2.07 -24.29 24.03
C GLY A 474 -0.60 -24.10 23.64
N ASP A 475 -0.22 -24.57 22.45
CA ASP A 475 1.11 -24.38 21.91
C ASP A 475 1.27 -22.95 21.38
N ASP A 476 2.41 -22.34 21.67
CA ASP A 476 2.73 -20.98 21.26
C ASP A 476 3.24 -21.00 19.80
N THR A 477 2.31 -20.85 18.87
CA THR A 477 2.57 -20.92 17.42
C THR A 477 1.80 -19.85 16.65
N LEU A 478 2.38 -19.39 15.53
CA LEU A 478 1.73 -18.47 14.59
C LEU A 478 1.16 -19.19 13.37
N PHE A 479 1.47 -20.48 13.20
CA PHE A 479 1.04 -21.25 12.04
C PHE A 479 0.57 -22.65 12.48
N PRO A 480 -0.56 -22.74 13.21
CA PRO A 480 -1.14 -24.01 13.58
C PRO A 480 -1.59 -24.78 12.32
N ALA A 481 -1.46 -26.12 12.36
CA ALA A 481 -1.83 -26.98 11.23
C ALA A 481 -3.35 -27.04 11.01
N SER A 482 -4.12 -26.92 12.08
CA SER A 482 -5.59 -26.91 12.09
C SER A 482 -6.10 -26.39 13.44
N GLY A 483 -7.41 -26.24 13.57
CA GLY A 483 -8.05 -25.98 14.86
C GLY A 483 -8.18 -24.50 15.19
N GLY A 484 -8.53 -24.19 16.43
CA GLY A 484 -8.73 -22.82 16.89
C GLY A 484 -7.43 -22.03 17.11
N VAL A 485 -7.54 -20.71 17.14
CA VAL A 485 -6.45 -19.81 17.53
C VAL A 485 -6.93 -18.79 18.56
N LEU A 486 -6.09 -18.54 19.57
CA LEU A 486 -6.35 -17.62 20.66
C LEU A 486 -5.24 -16.57 20.69
N ALA A 487 -5.59 -15.32 20.40
CA ALA A 487 -4.68 -14.18 20.43
C ALA A 487 -4.97 -13.31 21.65
N ALA A 488 -3.97 -12.89 22.41
CA ALA A 488 -4.19 -12.11 23.63
C ALA A 488 -3.10 -11.05 23.83
N ALA A 489 -3.46 -10.01 24.60
CA ALA A 489 -2.54 -8.92 24.92
C ALA A 489 -1.35 -9.36 25.79
N ASN A 490 -1.50 -10.44 26.56
CA ASN A 490 -0.44 -11.02 27.39
C ASN A 490 -0.65 -12.53 27.61
N ARG A 491 0.36 -13.19 28.18
CA ARG A 491 0.36 -14.65 28.44
C ARG A 491 -0.75 -15.08 29.41
N GLN A 492 -0.96 -14.33 30.49
CA GLN A 492 -1.96 -14.70 31.50
C GLN A 492 -3.37 -14.76 30.89
N THR A 493 -3.71 -13.78 30.04
CA THR A 493 -4.97 -13.76 29.29
C THR A 493 -5.04 -14.91 28.29
N ALA A 494 -3.96 -15.19 27.54
CA ALA A 494 -3.93 -16.28 26.57
C ALA A 494 -4.22 -17.64 27.24
N GLU A 495 -3.59 -17.91 28.38
CA GLU A 495 -3.75 -19.16 29.14
C GLU A 495 -5.16 -19.30 29.74
N GLN A 496 -5.77 -18.19 30.17
CA GLN A 496 -7.16 -18.21 30.63
C GLN A 496 -8.15 -18.44 29.48
N LEU A 497 -7.94 -17.80 28.33
CA LEU A 497 -8.75 -18.07 27.15
C LEU A 497 -8.61 -19.53 26.70
N HIS A 498 -7.40 -20.09 26.75
CA HIS A 498 -7.16 -21.50 26.41
C HIS A 498 -7.85 -22.46 27.40
N THR A 499 -7.80 -22.13 28.69
CA THR A 499 -8.52 -22.90 29.72
C THR A 499 -10.03 -22.90 29.44
N LEU A 500 -10.61 -21.73 29.14
CA LEU A 500 -12.02 -21.62 28.76
C LEU A 500 -12.34 -22.38 27.47
N TRP A 501 -11.47 -22.32 26.46
CA TRP A 501 -11.61 -23.07 25.22
C TRP A 501 -11.70 -24.58 25.48
N ARG A 502 -10.72 -25.13 26.20
CA ARG A 502 -10.67 -26.56 26.51
C ARG A 502 -11.90 -27.02 27.31
N GLU A 503 -12.33 -26.25 28.30
CA GLU A 503 -13.53 -26.56 29.08
C GLU A 503 -14.81 -26.48 28.25
N ALA A 504 -14.86 -25.54 27.30
CA ALA A 504 -16.04 -25.31 26.48
C ALA A 504 -16.19 -26.35 25.36
N VAL A 505 -15.09 -26.80 24.75
CA VAL A 505 -15.10 -27.86 23.73
C VAL A 505 -15.39 -29.24 24.34
N ALA A 506 -15.08 -29.44 25.63
CA ALA A 506 -15.30 -30.71 26.32
C ALA A 506 -16.76 -30.93 26.81
N ARG A 507 -17.63 -29.91 26.72
CA ARG A 507 -19.05 -29.98 27.08
C ARG A 507 -19.90 -30.25 25.85
#